data_AF-A0A358A0J1-F1
#
_entry.id   AF-A0A358A0J1-F1
#
_cell.length_a   1.000
_cell.length_b   1.000
_cell.length_c   1.000
_cell.angle_alpha   90.00
_cell.angle_beta   90.00
_cell.angle_gamma   90.00
#
_symmetry.space_group_name_H-M   'P 1'
#
loop_
_entity.id
_entity.type
_entity.pdbx_description
1 polymer ?
#
loop_
_entity_poly.entity_id
_entity_poly.type
_entity_poly.pdbx_seq_one_letter_code
_entity_poly.pdbx_strand_id
1 'polypeptide(L)'
;MKARSKEELRHMRAAGRVVAEMHEKIRAAIRPGVTTADLDAIGRKVIDNRGATSNFLGYHGFPAVICASPNDVIVHGIPGAVVLNEGDIISVDCGAVVEGWHGDAA
;
A
#
# COMPACT_ATOMS: atom_id res chain seq x y z
N MET A 1 -12.62 17.07 -16.84
CA MET A 1 -11.37 16.77 -16.11
C MET A 1 -10.53 18.03 -16.03
N LYS A 2 -9.96 18.38 -14.87
CA LYS A 2 -9.14 19.58 -14.68
C LYS A 2 -7.68 19.28 -15.01
N ALA A 3 -7.06 20.11 -15.85
CA ALA A 3 -5.62 20.00 -16.11
C ALA A 3 -4.83 20.34 -14.85
N ARG A 4 -3.80 19.54 -14.56
CA ARG A 4 -2.95 19.73 -13.38
C ARG A 4 -1.82 20.70 -13.68
N SER A 5 -1.50 21.56 -12.72
CA SER A 5 -0.33 22.44 -12.80
C SER A 5 0.97 21.63 -12.68
N LYS A 6 2.10 22.23 -13.07
CA LYS A 6 3.42 21.59 -12.89
C LYS A 6 3.71 21.27 -11.43
N GLU A 7 3.20 22.07 -10.50
CA GLU A 7 3.37 21.89 -9.06
C GLU A 7 2.53 20.73 -8.54
N GLU A 8 1.25 20.69 -8.90
CA GLU A 8 0.36 19.57 -8.58
C GLU A 8 0.95 18.24 -9.08
N LEU A 9 1.51 18.23 -10.32
CA LEU A 9 2.19 17.06 -10.87
C LEU A 9 3.46 16.65 -10.10
N ARG A 10 4.18 17.58 -9.46
CA ARG A 10 5.34 17.25 -8.62
C ARG A 10 4.90 16.52 -7.34
N HIS A 11 3.86 17.01 -6.67
CA HIS A 11 3.33 16.37 -5.47
C HIS A 11 2.72 14.99 -5.77
N MET A 12 1.95 14.87 -6.86
CA MET A 12 1.47 13.56 -7.34
C MET A 12 2.61 12.58 -7.60
N ARG A 13 3.71 13.04 -8.21
CA ARG A 13 4.91 12.22 -8.43
C ARG A 13 5.58 11.82 -7.13
N ALA A 14 5.61 12.69 -6.13
CA ALA A 14 6.16 12.37 -4.81
C ALA A 14 5.35 11.26 -4.13
N ALA A 15 4.02 11.38 -4.09
CA ALA A 15 3.14 10.35 -3.55
C ALA A 15 3.29 9.00 -4.28
N GLY A 16 3.34 9.02 -5.62
CA GLY A 16 3.58 7.82 -6.42
C GLY A 16 4.92 7.14 -6.16
N ARG A 17 5.98 7.89 -5.79
CA ARG A 17 7.27 7.30 -5.40
C ARG A 17 7.20 6.57 -4.07
N VAL A 18 6.40 7.06 -3.12
CA VAL A 18 6.18 6.37 -1.83
C VAL A 18 5.46 5.03 -2.07
N VAL A 19 4.43 5.04 -2.92
CA VAL A 19 3.71 3.82 -3.33
C VAL A 19 4.64 2.82 -4.02
N ALA A 20 5.46 3.27 -4.97
CA ALA A 20 6.42 2.41 -5.65
C ALA A 20 7.41 1.75 -4.66
N GLU A 21 7.90 2.50 -3.66
CA GLU A 21 8.77 1.94 -2.62
C GLU A 21 8.04 0.93 -1.72
N MET A 22 6.77 1.17 -1.38
CA MET A 22 5.96 0.19 -0.64
C MET A 22 5.88 -1.12 -1.41
N HIS A 23 5.53 -1.06 -2.69
CA HIS A 23 5.47 -2.25 -3.56
C HIS A 23 6.81 -2.96 -3.66
N GLU A 24 7.92 -2.24 -3.88
CA GLU A 24 9.25 -2.86 -3.96
C GLU A 24 9.62 -3.61 -2.68
N LYS A 25 9.40 -2.99 -1.50
CA LYS A 25 9.73 -3.62 -0.22
C LYS A 25 8.80 -4.76 0.15
N ILE A 26 7.50 -4.62 -0.11
CA ILE A 26 6.53 -5.69 0.14
C ILE A 26 6.82 -6.87 -0.77
N ARG A 27 7.04 -6.63 -2.07
CA ARG A 27 7.43 -7.67 -3.03
C ARG A 27 8.66 -8.44 -2.56
N ALA A 28 9.68 -7.75 -2.05
CA ALA A 28 10.90 -8.39 -1.56
C ALA A 28 10.68 -9.24 -0.29
N ALA A 29 9.62 -8.98 0.47
CA ALA A 29 9.29 -9.70 1.69
C ALA A 29 8.33 -10.88 1.47
N ILE A 30 7.59 -10.91 0.36
CA ILE A 30 6.65 -11.99 0.04
C ILE A 30 7.40 -13.31 -0.11
N ARG A 31 7.06 -14.27 0.74
CA ARG A 31 7.52 -15.67 0.75
C ARG A 31 6.61 -16.51 1.65
N PRO A 32 6.61 -17.85 1.52
CA PRO A 32 5.87 -18.71 2.42
C PRO A 32 6.23 -18.47 3.89
N GLY A 33 5.23 -18.50 4.77
CA GLY A 33 5.35 -18.28 6.21
C GLY A 33 5.21 -16.82 6.66
N VAL A 34 5.13 -15.85 5.74
CA VAL A 34 4.88 -14.44 6.08
C VAL A 34 3.39 -14.19 6.23
N THR A 35 2.99 -13.41 7.24
CA THR A 35 1.59 -13.01 7.40
C THR A 35 1.27 -11.77 6.58
N THR A 36 0.01 -11.60 6.20
CA THR A 36 -0.45 -10.34 5.57
C THR A 36 -0.25 -9.14 6.50
N ALA A 37 -0.32 -9.30 7.82
CA ALA A 37 0.02 -8.26 8.79
C ALA A 37 1.51 -7.86 8.75
N ASP A 38 2.43 -8.80 8.52
CA ASP A 38 3.86 -8.47 8.33
C ASP A 38 4.06 -7.57 7.10
N LEU A 39 3.30 -7.81 6.02
CA LEU A 39 3.34 -6.98 4.82
C LEU A 39 2.79 -5.57 5.09
N ASP A 40 1.70 -5.45 5.85
CA ASP A 40 1.15 -4.15 6.27
C ASP A 40 2.16 -3.36 7.11
N ALA A 41 2.86 -4.03 8.03
CA ALA A 41 3.89 -3.40 8.86
C ALA A 41 5.05 -2.81 8.01
N ILE A 42 5.40 -3.45 6.89
CA ILE A 42 6.38 -2.91 5.93
C ILE A 42 5.84 -1.64 5.28
N GLY A 43 4.59 -1.65 4.82
CA GLY A 43 3.93 -0.47 4.26
C GLY A 43 3.93 0.71 5.23
N ARG A 44 3.58 0.46 6.51
CA ARG A 44 3.59 1.48 7.57
C ARG A 44 4.96 2.11 7.73
N LYS A 45 6.00 1.28 7.78
CA LYS A 45 7.39 1.75 7.91
C LYS A 45 7.80 2.64 6.74
N VAL A 46 7.38 2.34 5.51
CA VAL A 46 7.67 3.20 4.35
C VAL A 46 6.96 4.55 4.48
N ILE A 47 5.67 4.55 4.83
CA ILE A 47 4.88 5.76 5.04
C ILE A 47 5.55 6.66 6.10
N ASP A 48 5.89 6.08 7.26
CA ASP A 48 6.53 6.79 8.37
C ASP A 48 7.89 7.38 7.96
N ASN A 49 8.75 6.58 7.31
CA ASN A 49 10.08 7.02 6.87
C ASN A 49 10.04 8.12 5.81
N ARG A 50 8.93 8.23 5.07
CA ARG A 50 8.73 9.24 4.02
C ARG A 50 7.95 10.45 4.51
N GLY A 51 7.50 10.46 5.77
CA GLY A 51 6.64 11.53 6.30
C GLY A 51 5.32 11.65 5.54
N ALA A 52 4.84 10.55 4.96
CA ALA A 52 3.56 10.48 4.25
C ALA A 52 2.44 10.07 5.21
N THR A 53 1.20 10.10 4.73
CA THR A 53 0.07 9.40 5.38
C THR A 53 -0.53 8.36 4.44
N SER A 54 -1.37 7.46 4.96
CA SER A 54 -2.02 6.43 4.15
C SER A 54 -3.34 6.94 3.56
N ASN A 55 -3.66 6.50 2.35
CA ASN A 55 -5.00 6.66 1.78
C ASN A 55 -6.04 5.80 2.51
N PHE A 56 -5.63 4.67 3.08
CA PHE A 56 -6.52 3.60 3.49
C PHE A 56 -6.76 3.60 5.00
N LEU A 57 -5.72 3.89 5.79
CA LEU A 57 -5.84 3.87 7.25
C LEU A 57 -6.89 4.87 7.74
N GLY A 58 -7.95 4.35 8.36
CA GLY A 58 -9.09 5.11 8.86
C GLY A 58 -10.17 5.42 7.83
N TYR A 59 -9.94 5.17 6.53
CA TYR A 59 -10.92 5.41 5.47
C TYR A 59 -12.12 4.48 5.65
N HIS A 60 -13.29 5.05 5.98
CA HIS A 60 -14.48 4.30 6.39
C HIS A 60 -14.20 3.23 7.48
N GLY A 61 -13.24 3.49 8.37
CA GLY A 61 -12.84 2.56 9.44
C GLY A 61 -11.90 1.43 9.01
N PHE A 62 -11.34 1.46 7.79
CA PHE A 62 -10.36 0.48 7.35
C PHE A 62 -9.08 0.53 8.23
N PRO A 63 -8.59 -0.60 8.76
CA PRO A 63 -7.61 -0.58 9.86
C PRO A 63 -6.14 -0.61 9.44
N ALA A 64 -5.87 -0.76 8.13
CA ALA A 64 -4.56 -1.04 7.57
C ALA A 64 -4.09 0.03 6.59
N VAL A 65 -2.81 0.01 6.21
CA VAL A 65 -2.25 0.92 5.19
C VAL A 65 -2.14 0.30 3.81
N ILE A 66 -2.29 -1.03 3.72
CA ILE A 66 -2.42 -1.77 2.45
C ILE A 66 -3.70 -2.62 2.46
N CYS A 67 -4.16 -3.00 1.28
CA CYS A 67 -5.04 -4.16 1.13
C CYS A 67 -4.19 -5.37 0.73
N ALA A 68 -4.38 -6.50 1.40
CA ALA A 68 -3.69 -7.76 1.12
C ALA A 68 -4.72 -8.83 0.76
N SER A 69 -4.82 -9.17 -0.53
CA SER A 69 -5.92 -9.98 -1.07
C SER A 69 -5.37 -11.28 -1.68
N PRO A 70 -5.19 -12.35 -0.88
CA PRO A 70 -4.74 -13.63 -1.38
C PRO A 70 -5.87 -14.41 -2.07
N ASN A 71 -5.52 -15.13 -3.13
CA ASN A 71 -6.35 -16.14 -3.79
C ASN A 71 -7.77 -15.65 -4.19
N ASP A 72 -8.80 -16.08 -3.45
CA ASP A 72 -10.21 -15.79 -3.72
C ASP A 72 -10.68 -14.45 -3.13
N VAL A 73 -9.83 -13.78 -2.35
CA VAL A 73 -10.08 -12.41 -1.91
C VAL A 73 -9.91 -11.48 -3.10
N ILE A 74 -11.02 -10.93 -3.61
CA ILE A 74 -11.04 -10.16 -4.85
C ILE A 74 -10.26 -8.84 -4.72
N VAL A 75 -10.63 -8.01 -3.73
CA VAL A 75 -10.03 -6.71 -3.41
C VAL A 75 -10.29 -6.38 -1.94
N HIS A 76 -9.60 -5.36 -1.43
CA HIS A 76 -9.81 -4.82 -0.06
C HIS A 76 -9.64 -5.85 1.06
N GLY A 77 -8.84 -6.90 0.85
CA GLY A 77 -8.48 -7.83 1.91
C GLY A 77 -7.81 -7.10 3.07
N ILE A 78 -8.32 -7.27 4.28
CA ILE A 78 -7.77 -6.65 5.49
C ILE A 78 -6.57 -7.48 5.95
N PRO A 79 -5.36 -6.89 6.01
CA PRO A 79 -4.19 -7.57 6.56
C PRO A 79 -4.42 -8.09 7.99
N GLY A 80 -3.94 -9.30 8.27
CA GLY A 80 -4.14 -9.94 9.56
C GLY A 80 -3.32 -11.23 9.69
N ALA A 81 -3.89 -12.22 10.40
CA ALA A 81 -3.22 -13.47 10.74
C ALA A 81 -3.06 -14.47 9.58
N VAL A 82 -3.54 -14.15 8.38
CA VAL A 82 -3.39 -15.01 7.20
C VAL A 82 -1.91 -15.16 6.85
N VAL A 83 -1.42 -16.40 6.88
CA VAL A 83 -0.05 -16.79 6.50
C VAL A 83 -0.05 -17.19 5.02
N LEU A 84 0.88 -16.64 4.24
CA LEU A 84 1.09 -17.03 2.85
C LEU A 84 1.77 -18.39 2.76
N ASN A 85 1.32 -19.22 1.82
CA ASN A 85 1.86 -20.54 1.54
C ASN A 85 2.51 -20.57 0.15
N GLU A 86 3.33 -21.58 -0.09
CA GLU A 86 3.87 -21.84 -1.42
C GLU A 86 2.73 -22.08 -2.42
N GLY A 87 2.76 -21.37 -3.54
CA GLY A 87 1.72 -21.44 -4.58
C GLY A 87 0.56 -20.45 -4.41
N ASP A 88 0.46 -19.74 -3.28
CA ASP A 88 -0.52 -18.66 -3.14
C ASP A 88 -0.22 -17.51 -4.11
N ILE A 89 -1.28 -16.91 -4.65
CA ILE A 89 -1.22 -15.63 -5.34
C ILE A 89 -1.78 -14.55 -4.44
N ILE A 90 -1.23 -13.35 -4.50
CA ILE A 90 -1.69 -12.22 -3.68
C ILE A 90 -1.60 -10.93 -4.47
N SER A 91 -2.67 -10.12 -4.40
CA SER A 91 -2.66 -8.72 -4.78
C SER A 91 -2.37 -7.84 -3.57
N VAL A 92 -1.55 -6.80 -3.76
CA VAL A 92 -1.20 -5.81 -2.74
C VAL A 92 -1.51 -4.42 -3.25
N ASP A 93 -2.63 -3.87 -2.80
CA ASP A 93 -3.00 -2.49 -3.07
C ASP A 93 -2.45 -1.57 -1.98
N CYS A 94 -1.80 -0.46 -2.34
CA CYS A 94 -1.29 0.50 -1.38
C CYS A 94 -1.38 1.94 -1.90
N GLY A 95 -1.68 2.87 -0.99
CA GLY A 95 -1.81 4.29 -1.29
C GLY A 95 -1.09 5.17 -0.28
N ALA A 96 -0.52 6.27 -0.76
CA ALA A 96 0.16 7.27 0.06
C ALA A 96 -0.31 8.68 -0.28
N VAL A 97 -0.38 9.53 0.76
CA VAL A 97 -0.69 10.95 0.66
C VAL A 97 0.55 11.76 1.00
N VAL A 98 0.96 12.64 0.09
CA VAL A 98 2.06 13.60 0.28
C VAL A 98 1.53 14.99 -0.03
N GLU A 99 1.57 15.89 0.96
CA GLU A 99 1.12 17.28 0.82
C GLU A 99 -0.32 17.39 0.26
N GLY A 100 -1.20 16.47 0.67
CA GLY A 100 -2.59 16.41 0.22
C GLY A 100 -2.81 15.74 -1.14
N TRP A 101 -1.76 15.23 -1.78
CA TRP A 101 -1.83 14.52 -3.06
C TRP A 101 -1.70 13.03 -2.90
N HIS A 102 -2.57 12.31 -3.59
CA HIS A 102 -2.70 10.86 -3.50
C HIS A 102 -1.90 10.17 -4.59
N GLY A 103 -1.15 9.13 -4.20
CA GLY A 103 -0.68 8.06 -5.05
C GLY A 103 -1.41 6.77 -4.68
N ASP A 104 -1.65 5.91 -5.67
CA ASP A 104 -2.45 4.69 -5.51
C ASP A 104 -2.05 3.67 -6.58
N ALA A 105 -1.77 2.43 -6.18
CA ALA A 105 -1.47 1.32 -7.08
C ALA A 105 -1.57 -0.05 -6.38
N ALA A 106 -1.91 -1.07 -7.17
CA ALA A 106 -1.90 -2.49 -6.78
C ALA A 106 -0.90 -3.31 -7.61
#